data_AF-A0A1A9CU22-F1
#
_entry.id   AF-A0A1A9CU22-F1
#
_cell.length_a   1.000
_cell.length_b   1.000
_cell.length_c   1.000
_cell.angle_alpha   90.00
_cell.angle_beta   90.00
_cell.angle_gamma   90.00
#
_symmetry.space_group_name_H-M   'P 1'
#
loop_
_entity.id
_entity.type
_entity.pdbx_description
1 polymer ?
#
loop_
_entity_poly.entity_id
_entity_poly.type
_entity_poly.pdbx_seq_one_letter_code
_entity_poly.pdbx_strand_id
1 'polypeptide(L)'
;MGQIVRRNQAVLSAEEKRAYVDAVLQLKNGEWRIYDDYVTWHYLMATKSSTGHKGPGFLPWHRDFLLHFEESLAAVKPGISIPYWDWTKDNSEWSSLWNQEFMGGNGRATDGKVEDGPFAYDRGEWVCVTFDGDGGTQKYLTRDFGGASKVLPTAAAVDECLAATSYDVAPWDTTSRTGFRNMLEGWIPPGVHNMVHQWVGGAMEPPSSPNEPAFFLHHCNLDRLWAEWRQRHPGAPYVPVSGAPPGNNLSDVLPPWNERTIADLLDHQALGYQYDTEFPLPQGHQMLPGDTLVGGNEVRSGNGTYVLGYQTDGNLVLYPAADPHNVVWATGTWKNRDAGRCTMNFDGTLTVYGKGAPGQAPDQWHRPNARPPAAGCRLTVRDDGVIALHPADQPDQPLWTSKDP
;
A
#
# COMPACT_ATOMS: atom_id res chain seq x y z
N MET A 1 -14.06 3.80 -17.57
CA MET A 1 -14.19 4.46 -16.25
C MET A 1 -12.79 4.89 -15.83
N GLY A 2 -12.63 6.02 -15.14
CA GLY A 2 -11.31 6.49 -14.70
C GLY A 2 -10.68 5.51 -13.69
N GLN A 3 -9.36 5.45 -13.65
CA GLN A 3 -8.61 4.61 -12.70
C GLN A 3 -8.87 5.09 -11.26
N ILE A 4 -9.23 4.17 -10.35
CA ILE A 4 -9.44 4.49 -8.94
C ILE A 4 -8.08 4.74 -8.27
N VAL A 5 -7.98 5.78 -7.43
CA VAL A 5 -6.76 6.06 -6.65
C VAL A 5 -7.04 5.89 -5.17
N ARG A 6 -6.49 4.83 -4.57
CA ARG A 6 -6.53 4.58 -3.13
C ARG A 6 -5.50 5.44 -2.44
N ARG A 7 -5.95 6.28 -1.51
CA ARG A 7 -5.13 7.31 -0.85
C ARG A 7 -4.86 7.02 0.60
N ASN A 8 -3.78 7.58 1.14
CA ASN A 8 -3.51 7.53 2.57
C ASN A 8 -4.67 8.21 3.33
N GLN A 9 -5.22 7.55 4.36
CA GLN A 9 -6.25 8.13 5.21
C GLN A 9 -5.84 9.51 5.76
N ALA A 10 -4.55 9.72 6.02
CA ALA A 10 -4.00 10.92 6.65
C ALA A 10 -4.14 12.17 5.78
N VAL A 11 -4.20 12.01 4.45
CA VAL A 11 -4.29 13.12 3.49
C VAL A 11 -5.72 13.37 3.02
N LEU A 12 -6.67 12.54 3.44
CA LEU A 12 -8.07 12.76 3.12
C LEU A 12 -8.59 14.01 3.83
N SER A 13 -9.35 14.81 3.09
CA SER A 13 -10.16 15.89 3.64
C SER A 13 -11.26 15.35 4.56
N ALA A 14 -11.81 16.23 5.40
CA ALA A 14 -12.94 15.89 6.26
C ALA A 14 -14.17 15.41 5.47
N GLU A 15 -14.39 15.96 4.26
CA GLU A 15 -15.49 15.55 3.39
C GLU A 15 -15.28 14.13 2.83
N GLU A 16 -14.06 13.80 2.43
CA GLU A 16 -13.72 12.46 1.94
C GLU A 16 -13.81 11.40 3.05
N LYS A 17 -13.34 11.73 4.27
CA LYS A 17 -13.50 10.87 5.46
C LYS A 17 -14.97 10.62 5.77
N ARG A 18 -15.79 11.68 5.78
CA ARG A 18 -17.24 11.57 6.00
C ARG A 18 -17.92 10.75 4.91
N ALA A 19 -17.58 10.99 3.65
CA ALA A 19 -18.12 10.24 2.52
C ALA A 19 -17.84 8.73 2.63
N TYR A 20 -16.64 8.35 3.07
CA TYR A 20 -16.28 6.96 3.32
C TYR A 20 -17.07 6.35 4.47
N VAL A 21 -17.13 7.05 5.62
CA VAL A 21 -17.93 6.64 6.78
C VAL A 21 -19.40 6.43 6.41
N ASP A 22 -20.01 7.40 5.72
CA ASP A 22 -21.41 7.35 5.31
C ASP A 22 -21.67 6.15 4.40
N ALA A 23 -20.76 5.86 3.45
CA ALA A 23 -20.88 4.70 2.57
C ALA A 23 -20.79 3.38 3.35
N VAL A 24 -19.85 3.26 4.29
CA VAL A 24 -19.74 2.07 5.15
C VAL A 24 -21.00 1.88 6.01
N LEU A 25 -21.54 2.96 6.59
CA LEU A 25 -22.78 2.91 7.37
C LEU A 25 -23.98 2.49 6.50
N GLN A 26 -24.04 2.89 5.23
CA GLN A 26 -25.06 2.44 4.28
C GLN A 26 -24.93 0.95 3.93
N LEU A 27 -23.71 0.42 3.81
CA LEU A 27 -23.48 -1.02 3.64
C LEU A 27 -23.89 -1.82 4.88
N LYS A 28 -23.84 -1.23 6.06
CA LYS A 28 -24.20 -1.88 7.34
C LYS A 28 -25.70 -1.79 7.64
N ASN A 29 -26.18 -0.56 7.83
CA ASN A 29 -27.51 -0.25 8.37
C ASN A 29 -28.43 0.41 7.33
N GLY A 30 -27.93 0.67 6.12
CA GLY A 30 -28.69 1.28 5.03
C GLY A 30 -29.49 0.29 4.20
N GLU A 31 -29.72 0.64 2.94
CA GLU A 31 -30.48 -0.19 1.99
C GLU A 31 -29.71 -1.45 1.54
N TRP A 32 -28.37 -1.37 1.49
CA TRP A 32 -27.51 -2.42 0.90
C TRP A 32 -27.29 -3.62 1.82
N ARG A 33 -27.11 -3.38 3.14
CA ARG A 33 -27.01 -4.39 4.22
C ARG A 33 -26.09 -5.59 3.94
N ILE A 34 -24.99 -5.38 3.21
CA ILE A 34 -24.04 -6.42 2.80
C ILE A 34 -22.79 -6.48 3.70
N TYR A 35 -22.58 -5.49 4.59
CA TYR A 35 -21.37 -5.45 5.42
C TYR A 35 -21.18 -6.72 6.28
N ASP A 36 -22.27 -7.27 6.81
CA ASP A 36 -22.25 -8.48 7.65
C ASP A 36 -21.80 -9.74 6.87
N ASP A 37 -22.04 -9.76 5.56
CA ASP A 37 -21.57 -10.83 4.69
C ASP A 37 -20.04 -10.78 4.57
N TYR A 38 -19.42 -9.59 4.50
CA TYR A 38 -17.95 -9.48 4.52
C TYR A 38 -17.35 -10.01 5.83
N VAL A 39 -17.98 -9.73 6.97
CA VAL A 39 -17.57 -10.31 8.26
C VAL A 39 -17.68 -11.83 8.21
N THR A 40 -18.77 -12.36 7.67
CA THR A 40 -19.04 -13.79 7.58
C THR A 40 -18.10 -14.50 6.62
N TRP A 41 -17.85 -13.96 5.44
CA TRP A 41 -16.94 -14.52 4.45
C TRP A 41 -15.52 -14.61 4.98
N HIS A 42 -15.03 -13.55 5.62
CA HIS A 42 -13.72 -13.56 6.26
C HIS A 42 -13.65 -14.61 7.38
N TYR A 43 -14.67 -14.66 8.26
CA TYR A 43 -14.74 -15.67 9.32
C TYR A 43 -14.68 -17.10 8.77
N LEU A 44 -15.45 -17.39 7.71
CA LEU A 44 -15.48 -18.70 7.08
C LEU A 44 -14.12 -19.07 6.45
N MET A 45 -13.48 -18.14 5.75
CA MET A 45 -12.17 -18.41 5.16
C MET A 45 -11.09 -18.61 6.22
N ALA A 46 -11.07 -17.79 7.27
CA ALA A 46 -10.11 -17.90 8.35
C ALA A 46 -10.28 -19.15 9.23
N THR A 47 -11.49 -19.73 9.32
CA THR A 47 -11.78 -20.85 10.24
C THR A 47 -12.09 -22.18 9.57
N LYS A 48 -12.55 -22.18 8.31
CA LYS A 48 -13.01 -23.38 7.58
C LYS A 48 -12.24 -23.64 6.29
N SER A 49 -11.34 -22.74 5.90
CA SER A 49 -10.52 -22.86 4.70
C SER A 49 -9.02 -22.74 5.00
N SER A 50 -8.20 -23.17 4.04
CA SER A 50 -6.78 -22.85 3.93
C SER A 50 -6.52 -21.60 3.07
N THR A 51 -7.59 -20.92 2.64
CA THR A 51 -7.54 -19.73 1.80
C THR A 51 -7.60 -18.47 2.65
N GLY A 52 -6.92 -17.42 2.20
CA GLY A 52 -7.01 -16.10 2.80
C GLY A 52 -6.10 -15.88 4.00
N HIS A 53 -5.60 -16.94 4.66
CA HIS A 53 -4.65 -16.82 5.76
C HIS A 53 -3.69 -18.00 5.80
N LYS A 54 -2.56 -17.82 6.48
CA LYS A 54 -1.57 -18.85 6.84
C LYS A 54 -0.95 -19.54 5.65
N GLY A 55 -0.96 -18.91 4.47
CA GLY A 55 -0.46 -19.48 3.24
C GLY A 55 -0.35 -18.45 2.12
N PRO A 56 0.26 -18.82 0.98
CA PRO A 56 0.49 -17.96 -0.17
C PRO A 56 -0.74 -17.21 -0.67
N GLY A 57 -1.95 -17.74 -0.45
CA GLY A 57 -3.22 -17.12 -0.82
C GLY A 57 -3.59 -15.88 -0.01
N PHE A 58 -2.88 -15.58 1.08
CA PHE A 58 -3.18 -14.47 2.00
C PHE A 58 -3.36 -13.13 1.27
N LEU A 59 -2.36 -12.69 0.50
CA LEU A 59 -2.38 -11.41 -0.20
C LEU A 59 -3.39 -11.34 -1.36
N PRO A 60 -3.42 -12.30 -2.32
CA PRO A 60 -4.39 -12.25 -3.40
C PRO A 60 -5.84 -12.34 -2.92
N TRP A 61 -6.13 -13.16 -1.89
CA TRP A 61 -7.48 -13.25 -1.36
C TRP A 61 -7.95 -11.95 -0.71
N HIS A 62 -7.09 -11.30 0.08
CA HIS A 62 -7.45 -9.99 0.66
C HIS A 62 -7.55 -8.90 -0.40
N ARG A 63 -6.74 -8.94 -1.47
CA ARG A 63 -6.92 -8.05 -2.63
C ARG A 63 -8.30 -8.22 -3.27
N ASP A 64 -8.71 -9.46 -3.53
CA ASP A 64 -10.04 -9.75 -4.09
C ASP A 64 -11.16 -9.35 -3.13
N PHE A 65 -10.97 -9.57 -1.82
CA PHE A 65 -11.89 -9.13 -0.78
C PHE A 65 -12.07 -7.61 -0.76
N LEU A 66 -10.97 -6.85 -0.88
CA LEU A 66 -11.00 -5.39 -0.98
C LEU A 66 -11.66 -4.92 -2.28
N LEU A 67 -11.44 -5.58 -3.42
CA LEU A 67 -12.08 -5.25 -4.69
C LEU A 67 -13.60 -5.36 -4.59
N HIS A 68 -14.12 -6.47 -4.08
CA HIS A 68 -15.56 -6.62 -3.87
C HIS A 68 -16.10 -5.59 -2.88
N PHE A 69 -15.37 -5.28 -1.80
CA PHE A 69 -15.79 -4.25 -0.85
C PHE A 69 -15.84 -2.86 -1.49
N GLU A 70 -14.86 -2.52 -2.33
CA GLU A 70 -14.82 -1.27 -3.07
C GLU A 70 -15.93 -1.17 -4.12
N GLU A 71 -16.27 -2.27 -4.79
CA GLU A 71 -17.44 -2.37 -5.68
C GLU A 71 -18.75 -2.09 -4.91
N SER A 72 -18.92 -2.66 -3.71
CA SER A 72 -20.07 -2.39 -2.84
C SER A 72 -20.12 -0.92 -2.40
N LEU A 73 -18.98 -0.33 -2.01
CA LEU A 73 -18.90 1.09 -1.68
C LEU A 73 -19.26 1.98 -2.89
N ALA A 74 -18.77 1.63 -4.08
CA ALA A 74 -19.05 2.35 -5.32
C ALA A 74 -20.54 2.30 -5.71
N ALA A 75 -21.24 1.22 -5.35
CA ALA A 75 -22.68 1.10 -5.54
C ALA A 75 -23.46 2.11 -4.66
N VAL A 76 -22.96 2.43 -3.46
CA VAL A 76 -23.50 3.50 -2.60
C VAL A 76 -23.08 4.88 -3.11
N LYS A 77 -21.79 5.08 -3.38
CA LYS A 77 -21.21 6.36 -3.78
C LYS A 77 -20.17 6.16 -4.89
N PRO A 78 -20.53 6.39 -6.16
CA PRO A 78 -19.60 6.24 -7.27
C PRO A 78 -18.33 7.09 -7.10
N GLY A 79 -17.17 6.51 -7.42
CA GLY A 79 -15.86 7.16 -7.31
C GLY A 79 -15.25 7.16 -5.91
N ILE A 80 -15.91 6.54 -4.93
CA ILE A 80 -15.30 6.29 -3.63
C ILE A 80 -14.27 5.15 -3.73
N SER A 81 -13.22 5.26 -2.93
CA SER A 81 -12.15 4.26 -2.86
C SER A 81 -11.86 3.91 -1.40
N ILE A 82 -11.33 2.73 -1.15
CA ILE A 82 -10.86 2.36 0.19
C ILE A 82 -9.56 3.12 0.49
N PRO A 83 -9.50 4.00 1.51
CA PRO A 83 -8.24 4.56 1.94
C PRO A 83 -7.37 3.51 2.61
N TYR A 84 -6.05 3.72 2.65
CA TYR A 84 -5.17 2.84 3.40
C TYR A 84 -4.64 3.52 4.67
N TRP A 85 -4.39 2.71 5.70
CA TRP A 85 -3.77 3.16 6.96
C TRP A 85 -2.28 2.83 6.97
N ASP A 86 -1.44 3.87 6.82
CA ASP A 86 0.00 3.75 7.02
C ASP A 86 0.36 3.78 8.51
N TRP A 87 0.21 2.63 9.17
CA TRP A 87 0.55 2.41 10.57
C TRP A 87 2.04 2.56 10.89
N THR A 88 2.93 2.76 9.91
CA THR A 88 4.34 3.12 10.19
C THR A 88 4.49 4.60 10.59
N LYS A 89 3.49 5.42 10.29
CA LYS A 89 3.48 6.88 10.54
C LYS A 89 2.36 7.28 11.47
N ASP A 90 1.13 6.87 11.15
CA ASP A 90 -0.03 7.06 12.02
C ASP A 90 -0.09 5.90 13.01
N ASN A 91 0.84 5.93 13.98
CA ASN A 91 1.14 4.81 14.86
C ASN A 91 0.78 5.06 16.34
N SER A 92 -0.14 5.98 16.59
CA SER A 92 -0.57 6.39 17.92
C SER A 92 -2.09 6.36 18.04
N GLU A 93 -2.61 6.18 19.26
CA GLU A 93 -4.04 6.35 19.56
C GLU A 93 -4.57 7.75 19.23
N TRP A 94 -3.69 8.74 19.12
CA TRP A 94 -4.01 10.13 18.77
C TRP A 94 -3.92 10.42 17.27
N SER A 95 -3.61 9.41 16.45
CA SER A 95 -3.54 9.57 15.00
C SER A 95 -4.87 9.98 14.39
N SER A 96 -4.80 10.68 13.25
CA SER A 96 -5.98 11.22 12.55
C SER A 96 -6.97 10.15 12.08
N LEU A 97 -6.56 8.88 12.06
CA LEU A 97 -7.41 7.72 11.83
C LEU A 97 -8.48 7.58 12.92
N TRP A 98 -8.07 7.69 14.19
CA TRP A 98 -8.91 7.44 15.38
C TRP A 98 -9.70 8.66 15.85
N ASN A 99 -9.82 9.67 14.98
CA ASN A 99 -10.66 10.83 15.25
C ASN A 99 -12.14 10.42 15.34
N GLN A 100 -12.90 11.09 16.21
CA GLN A 100 -14.35 10.90 16.38
C GLN A 100 -15.20 11.17 15.12
N GLU A 101 -14.67 11.82 14.10
CA GLU A 101 -15.35 12.02 12.81
C GLU A 101 -14.99 10.94 11.79
N PHE A 102 -14.08 10.01 12.12
CA PHE A 102 -13.63 8.94 11.24
C PHE A 102 -13.79 7.56 11.88
N MET A 103 -12.73 6.93 12.42
CA MET A 103 -12.87 5.59 13.01
C MET A 103 -13.35 5.59 14.47
N GLY A 104 -13.28 6.73 15.17
CA GLY A 104 -13.46 6.78 16.64
C GLY A 104 -12.21 6.29 17.39
N GLY A 105 -12.15 6.58 18.68
CA GLY A 105 -11.01 6.31 19.55
C GLY A 105 -10.94 4.89 20.10
N ASN A 106 -10.18 4.74 21.17
CA ASN A 106 -9.98 3.47 21.87
C ASN A 106 -11.25 3.03 22.62
N GLY A 107 -11.28 1.76 23.02
CA GLY A 107 -12.30 1.22 23.91
C GLY A 107 -12.16 1.71 25.33
N ARG A 108 -13.27 1.81 26.06
CA ARG A 108 -13.26 2.11 27.49
C ARG A 108 -12.55 0.99 28.26
N ALA A 109 -11.79 1.36 29.28
CA ALA A 109 -10.89 0.45 29.99
C ALA A 109 -11.56 -0.77 30.66
N THR A 110 -12.88 -0.73 30.92
CA THR A 110 -13.59 -1.79 31.64
C THR A 110 -13.89 -3.03 30.79
N ASP A 111 -14.18 -2.84 29.50
CA ASP A 111 -14.66 -3.91 28.61
C ASP A 111 -14.32 -3.66 27.13
N GLY A 112 -13.52 -2.63 26.83
CA GLY A 112 -13.11 -2.27 25.49
C GLY A 112 -14.21 -1.62 24.64
N LYS A 113 -15.41 -1.33 25.16
CA LYS A 113 -16.48 -0.69 24.36
C LYS A 113 -16.02 0.62 23.74
N VAL A 114 -16.15 0.75 22.42
CA VAL A 114 -15.95 2.02 21.72
C VAL A 114 -17.15 2.94 22.00
N GLU A 115 -16.89 4.14 22.52
CA GLU A 115 -17.92 5.10 22.99
C GLU A 115 -18.03 6.35 22.11
N ASP A 116 -17.11 6.56 21.17
CA ASP A 116 -17.09 7.68 20.24
C ASP A 116 -16.95 7.23 18.78
N GLY A 117 -17.05 8.18 17.86
CA GLY A 117 -17.01 7.87 16.43
C GLY A 117 -18.31 7.35 15.84
N PRO A 118 -18.38 7.26 14.50
CA PRO A 118 -19.56 6.80 13.77
C PRO A 118 -19.92 5.34 14.03
N PHE A 119 -18.95 4.55 14.47
CA PHE A 119 -19.08 3.09 14.67
C PHE A 119 -19.28 2.70 16.14
N ALA A 120 -19.43 3.68 17.05
CA ALA A 120 -19.89 3.41 18.40
C ALA A 120 -21.35 2.92 18.37
N TYR A 121 -21.62 1.85 19.12
CA TYR A 121 -22.96 1.23 19.18
C TYR A 121 -24.07 2.23 19.50
N ASP A 122 -23.81 3.14 20.45
CA ASP A 122 -24.80 4.10 20.95
C ASP A 122 -25.08 5.26 19.96
N ARG A 123 -24.36 5.36 18.83
CA ARG A 123 -24.51 6.43 17.82
C ARG A 123 -25.34 6.07 16.60
N GLY A 124 -25.77 4.82 16.47
CA GLY A 124 -26.55 4.38 15.32
C GLY A 124 -26.61 2.87 15.12
N GLU A 125 -26.38 2.10 16.20
CA GLU A 125 -26.44 0.64 16.22
C GLU A 125 -25.43 -0.02 15.28
N TRP A 126 -24.13 0.30 15.43
CA TRP A 126 -23.08 -0.56 14.86
C TRP A 126 -23.03 -1.89 15.60
N VAL A 127 -23.90 -2.83 15.19
CA VAL A 127 -24.03 -4.14 15.80
C VAL A 127 -22.99 -5.09 15.22
N CYS A 128 -22.06 -5.59 16.02
CA CYS A 128 -21.07 -6.57 15.57
C CYS A 128 -21.74 -7.94 15.29
N VAL A 129 -21.31 -8.59 14.21
CA VAL A 129 -21.65 -9.99 13.92
C VAL A 129 -20.86 -10.87 14.88
N THR A 130 -21.55 -11.73 15.62
CA THR A 130 -20.93 -12.59 16.63
C THR A 130 -20.96 -14.05 16.21
N PHE A 131 -19.86 -14.76 16.44
CA PHE A 131 -19.77 -16.21 16.29
C PHE A 131 -19.41 -16.85 17.64
N ASP A 132 -19.86 -18.09 17.87
CA ASP A 132 -19.62 -18.81 19.13
C ASP A 132 -18.11 -18.96 19.44
N GLY A 133 -17.27 -19.02 18.40
CA GLY A 133 -15.81 -19.11 18.52
C GLY A 133 -15.10 -17.82 18.96
N ASP A 134 -15.78 -16.67 18.94
CA ASP A 134 -15.20 -15.35 19.21
C ASP A 134 -15.60 -14.79 20.59
N GLY A 135 -16.04 -15.68 21.50
CA GLY A 135 -16.56 -15.28 22.82
C GLY A 135 -18.01 -14.74 22.76
N GLY A 136 -18.79 -15.23 21.80
CA GLY A 136 -20.09 -14.72 21.36
C GLY A 136 -21.08 -14.31 22.45
N THR A 137 -21.07 -13.02 22.78
CA THR A 137 -22.20 -12.25 23.37
C THR A 137 -22.11 -10.74 23.05
N GLN A 138 -20.99 -10.31 22.46
CA GLN A 138 -20.57 -8.92 22.42
C GLN A 138 -21.09 -8.21 21.16
N LYS A 139 -22.14 -7.41 21.30
CA LYS A 139 -22.83 -6.76 20.17
C LYS A 139 -22.27 -5.39 19.77
N TYR A 140 -21.47 -4.76 20.62
CA TYR A 140 -20.85 -3.47 20.33
C TYR A 140 -19.38 -3.64 19.93
N LEU A 141 -18.88 -2.72 19.12
CA LEU A 141 -17.47 -2.66 18.71
C LEU A 141 -16.57 -2.52 19.94
N THR A 142 -15.48 -3.29 19.98
CA THR A 142 -14.48 -3.21 21.03
C THR A 142 -13.08 -2.96 20.47
N ARG A 143 -12.26 -2.22 21.23
CA ARG A 143 -10.84 -1.95 20.95
C ARG A 143 -10.05 -1.97 22.25
N ASP A 144 -8.78 -2.31 22.16
CA ASP A 144 -7.81 -2.23 23.27
C ASP A 144 -6.44 -1.84 22.70
N PHE A 145 -6.27 -0.55 22.37
CA PHE A 145 -5.04 -0.06 21.77
C PHE A 145 -3.83 -0.35 22.64
N GLY A 146 -2.82 -0.99 22.04
CA GLY A 146 -1.65 -1.44 22.78
C GLY A 146 -1.93 -2.67 23.64
N GLY A 147 -2.93 -3.49 23.29
CA GLY A 147 -3.34 -4.72 23.97
C GLY A 147 -2.30 -5.84 23.85
N ALA A 148 -2.56 -6.83 23.00
CA ALA A 148 -1.67 -7.98 22.81
C ALA A 148 -0.31 -7.58 22.21
N SER A 149 -0.30 -6.61 21.30
CA SER A 149 0.93 -5.92 20.89
C SER A 149 0.99 -4.53 21.51
N LYS A 150 2.14 -4.17 22.09
CA LYS A 150 2.36 -2.84 22.67
C LYS A 150 2.76 -1.77 21.65
N VAL A 151 3.11 -2.18 20.43
CA VAL A 151 3.61 -1.29 19.38
C VAL A 151 3.03 -1.66 18.03
N LEU A 152 2.94 -0.66 17.14
CA LEU A 152 2.65 -0.87 15.72
C LEU A 152 3.95 -1.10 14.94
N PRO A 153 3.89 -1.68 13.73
CA PRO A 153 5.10 -1.98 12.98
C PRO A 153 5.79 -0.72 12.47
N THR A 154 7.13 -0.78 12.44
CA THR A 154 7.96 0.37 12.05
C THR A 154 8.24 0.37 10.55
N ALA A 155 8.66 1.52 10.02
CA ALA A 155 9.13 1.59 8.63
C ALA A 155 10.31 0.65 8.35
N ALA A 156 11.18 0.40 9.33
CA ALA A 156 12.30 -0.53 9.20
C ALA A 156 11.83 -2.00 9.08
N ALA A 157 10.81 -2.39 9.85
CA ALA A 157 10.18 -3.70 9.71
C ALA A 157 9.54 -3.88 8.31
N VAL A 158 8.89 -2.84 7.80
CA VAL A 158 8.34 -2.85 6.44
C VAL A 158 9.44 -2.97 5.38
N ASP A 159 10.51 -2.18 5.50
CA ASP A 159 11.66 -2.25 4.59
C ASP A 159 12.27 -3.66 4.57
N GLU A 160 12.32 -4.36 5.71
CA GLU A 160 12.80 -5.74 5.81
C GLU A 160 11.89 -6.71 5.05
N CYS A 161 10.57 -6.61 5.20
CA CYS A 161 9.63 -7.39 4.37
C CYS A 161 9.84 -7.09 2.88
N LEU A 162 9.87 -5.80 2.52
CA LEU A 162 10.02 -5.37 1.13
C LEU A 162 11.35 -5.80 0.49
N ALA A 163 12.37 -6.10 1.28
CA ALA A 163 13.66 -6.60 0.80
C ALA A 163 13.67 -8.12 0.55
N ALA A 164 12.65 -8.86 0.98
CA ALA A 164 12.58 -10.31 0.76
C ALA A 164 12.56 -10.62 -0.75
N THR A 165 13.47 -11.49 -1.20
CA THR A 165 13.66 -11.77 -2.64
C THR A 165 12.68 -12.80 -3.21
N SER A 166 11.97 -13.53 -2.35
CA SER A 166 10.96 -14.52 -2.73
C SER A 166 9.60 -14.10 -2.20
N TYR A 167 8.54 -14.33 -2.98
CA TYR A 167 7.16 -14.09 -2.55
C TYR A 167 6.84 -14.93 -1.31
N ASP A 168 7.10 -16.24 -1.38
CA ASP A 168 6.91 -17.19 -0.28
C ASP A 168 7.87 -18.39 -0.47
N VAL A 169 7.90 -19.31 0.48
CA VAL A 169 8.68 -20.55 0.39
C VAL A 169 7.90 -21.77 0.92
N ALA A 170 8.28 -22.96 0.48
CA ALA A 170 7.76 -24.20 1.06
C ALA A 170 8.01 -24.22 2.59
N PRO A 171 7.08 -24.76 3.40
CA PRO A 171 5.95 -25.60 3.00
C PRO A 171 4.64 -24.84 2.70
N TRP A 172 4.71 -23.54 2.39
CA TRP A 172 3.54 -22.73 1.99
C TRP A 172 2.54 -22.52 3.12
N ASP A 173 3.04 -22.49 4.35
CA ASP A 173 2.24 -22.27 5.54
C ASP A 173 2.92 -21.29 6.53
N THR A 174 2.46 -21.23 7.78
CA THR A 174 3.03 -20.39 8.85
C THR A 174 4.47 -20.75 9.23
N THR A 175 4.93 -21.95 8.90
CA THR A 175 6.28 -22.46 9.19
C THR A 175 7.30 -22.13 8.10
N SER A 176 6.86 -21.48 7.01
CA SER A 176 7.72 -20.94 5.94
C SER A 176 8.74 -19.97 6.54
N ARG A 177 10.04 -20.30 6.46
CA ARG A 177 11.07 -19.64 7.28
C ARG A 177 11.56 -18.29 6.75
N THR A 178 11.22 -17.96 5.51
CA THR A 178 11.55 -16.70 4.83
C THR A 178 10.41 -16.35 3.87
N GLY A 179 10.55 -15.27 3.11
CA GLY A 179 9.61 -14.89 2.06
C GLY A 179 8.69 -13.75 2.48
N PHE A 180 8.40 -12.89 1.51
CA PHE A 180 7.63 -11.66 1.70
C PHE A 180 6.28 -11.91 2.38
N ARG A 181 5.51 -12.89 1.90
CA ARG A 181 4.18 -13.21 2.38
C ARG A 181 4.19 -13.53 3.87
N ASN A 182 5.03 -14.45 4.35
CA ASN A 182 4.98 -14.90 5.74
C ASN A 182 5.57 -13.86 6.73
N MET A 183 6.57 -13.08 6.28
CA MET A 183 7.11 -11.92 7.01
C MET A 183 6.05 -10.81 7.18
N LEU A 184 5.33 -10.51 6.09
CA LEU A 184 4.30 -9.49 6.09
C LEU A 184 3.04 -9.93 6.85
N GLU A 185 2.58 -11.17 6.66
CA GLU A 185 1.44 -11.74 7.40
C GLU A 185 1.74 -11.80 8.90
N GLY A 186 2.98 -12.16 9.24
CA GLY A 186 3.55 -11.98 10.57
C GLY A 186 3.65 -13.26 11.41
N TRP A 187 3.90 -14.41 10.77
CA TRP A 187 4.23 -15.66 11.48
C TRP A 187 5.73 -15.83 11.75
N ILE A 188 6.55 -15.03 11.06
CA ILE A 188 7.98 -14.88 11.32
C ILE A 188 8.32 -13.38 11.42
N PRO A 189 9.45 -13.01 12.04
CA PRO A 189 9.89 -11.63 12.06
C PRO A 189 9.93 -11.02 10.65
N PRO A 190 9.49 -9.76 10.48
CA PRO A 190 9.21 -8.79 11.54
C PRO A 190 7.75 -8.76 12.04
N GLY A 191 6.86 -9.66 11.62
CA GLY A 191 5.58 -9.87 12.32
C GLY A 191 4.44 -8.89 11.97
N VAL A 192 4.47 -8.25 10.80
CA VAL A 192 3.78 -6.98 10.53
C VAL A 192 2.25 -7.00 10.70
N HIS A 193 1.50 -7.73 9.87
CA HIS A 193 0.02 -7.72 9.85
C HIS A 193 -0.56 -8.18 11.19
N ASN A 194 -0.11 -9.32 11.71
CA ASN A 194 -0.56 -9.86 12.99
C ASN A 194 -0.37 -8.85 14.13
N MET A 195 0.73 -8.09 14.12
CA MET A 195 1.01 -7.09 15.14
C MET A 195 0.03 -5.91 15.11
N VAL A 196 -0.50 -5.53 13.95
CA VAL A 196 -1.53 -4.49 13.84
C VAL A 196 -2.87 -4.97 14.39
N HIS A 197 -3.29 -6.19 14.02
CA HIS A 197 -4.49 -6.81 14.59
C HIS A 197 -4.41 -6.87 16.12
N GLN A 198 -3.26 -7.30 16.65
CA GLN A 198 -2.98 -7.38 18.10
C GLN A 198 -2.85 -6.02 18.80
N TRP A 199 -2.44 -4.98 18.08
CA TRP A 199 -2.33 -3.64 18.65
C TRP A 199 -3.69 -2.98 18.75
N VAL A 200 -4.57 -3.11 17.75
CA VAL A 200 -5.92 -2.56 17.78
C VAL A 200 -6.76 -3.27 18.85
N GLY A 201 -6.60 -4.59 18.95
CA GLY A 201 -7.28 -5.40 19.95
C GLY A 201 -8.78 -5.56 19.68
N GLY A 202 -9.47 -6.17 20.65
CA GLY A 202 -10.93 -6.25 20.66
C GLY A 202 -11.51 -6.91 19.40
N ALA A 203 -12.42 -6.21 18.73
CA ALA A 203 -13.09 -6.71 17.53
C ALA A 203 -12.13 -6.96 16.36
N MET A 204 -10.91 -6.39 16.38
CA MET A 204 -9.92 -6.55 15.32
C MET A 204 -9.09 -7.84 15.48
N GLU A 205 -9.11 -8.53 16.61
CA GLU A 205 -8.33 -9.77 16.81
C GLU A 205 -8.94 -11.06 16.22
N PRO A 206 -10.24 -11.36 16.42
CA PRO A 206 -10.79 -12.64 16.03
C PRO A 206 -10.95 -12.79 14.50
N PRO A 207 -11.27 -13.99 14.00
CA PRO A 207 -11.68 -14.21 12.61
C PRO A 207 -12.85 -13.33 12.15
N SER A 208 -13.66 -12.79 13.05
CA SER A 208 -14.67 -11.77 12.72
C SER A 208 -14.11 -10.33 12.65
N SER A 209 -12.80 -10.16 12.43
CA SER A 209 -12.12 -8.86 12.47
C SER A 209 -12.68 -7.77 11.55
N PRO A 210 -13.34 -8.07 10.42
CA PRO A 210 -14.01 -7.02 9.64
C PRO A 210 -15.17 -6.33 10.38
N ASN A 211 -15.59 -6.79 11.57
CA ASN A 211 -16.47 -6.00 12.44
C ASN A 211 -15.89 -4.60 12.76
N GLU A 212 -14.55 -4.48 12.77
CA GLU A 212 -13.82 -3.22 12.87
C GLU A 212 -13.63 -2.61 11.47
N PRO A 213 -14.22 -1.45 11.14
CA PRO A 213 -14.03 -0.82 9.83
C PRO A 213 -12.57 -0.50 9.48
N ALA A 214 -11.71 -0.24 10.48
CA ALA A 214 -10.29 -0.06 10.25
C ALA A 214 -9.60 -1.31 9.65
N PHE A 215 -10.26 -2.49 9.66
CA PHE A 215 -9.83 -3.69 8.94
C PHE A 215 -9.53 -3.44 7.48
N PHE A 216 -10.47 -2.79 6.77
CA PHE A 216 -10.33 -2.57 5.34
C PHE A 216 -9.18 -1.61 5.05
N LEU A 217 -8.96 -0.60 5.91
CA LEU A 217 -7.85 0.34 5.77
C LEU A 217 -6.50 -0.32 6.07
N HIS A 218 -6.45 -1.21 7.06
CA HIS A 218 -5.27 -1.99 7.38
C HIS A 218 -4.87 -2.90 6.22
N HIS A 219 -5.82 -3.71 5.73
CA HIS A 219 -5.59 -4.63 4.61
C HIS A 219 -5.33 -3.90 3.29
N CYS A 220 -5.93 -2.72 3.09
CA CYS A 220 -5.60 -1.86 1.95
C CYS A 220 -4.14 -1.39 1.97
N ASN A 221 -3.53 -1.18 3.15
CA ASN A 221 -2.10 -0.89 3.25
C ASN A 221 -1.23 -2.13 3.00
N LEU A 222 -1.67 -3.32 3.39
CA LEU A 222 -0.95 -4.57 3.07
C LEU A 222 -0.95 -4.84 1.56
N ASP A 223 -2.09 -4.58 0.91
CA ASP A 223 -2.21 -4.67 -0.53
C ASP A 223 -1.31 -3.66 -1.26
N ARG A 224 -1.21 -2.43 -0.74
CA ARG A 224 -0.24 -1.42 -1.19
C ARG A 224 1.20 -1.90 -1.08
N LEU A 225 1.55 -2.51 0.07
CA LEU A 225 2.89 -3.06 0.29
C LEU A 225 3.20 -4.22 -0.64
N TRP A 226 2.20 -5.03 -1.01
CA TRP A 226 2.38 -6.07 -2.01
C TRP A 226 2.59 -5.50 -3.41
N ALA A 227 1.84 -4.47 -3.80
CA ALA A 227 2.08 -3.74 -5.05
C ALA A 227 3.50 -3.15 -5.09
N GLU A 228 3.94 -2.52 -4.00
CA GLU A 228 5.30 -1.99 -3.85
C GLU A 228 6.37 -3.08 -3.93
N TRP A 229 6.16 -4.23 -3.28
CA TRP A 229 7.07 -5.37 -3.39
C TRP A 229 7.18 -5.88 -4.82
N ARG A 230 6.06 -6.03 -5.54
CA ARG A 230 6.09 -6.47 -6.95
C ARG A 230 6.84 -5.49 -7.85
N GLN A 231 6.76 -4.18 -7.57
CA GLN A 231 7.54 -3.17 -8.29
C GLN A 231 9.05 -3.23 -7.98
N ARG A 232 9.42 -3.53 -6.73
CA ARG A 232 10.83 -3.71 -6.32
C ARG A 232 11.44 -5.03 -6.83
N HIS A 233 10.60 -6.03 -7.11
CA HIS A 233 11.02 -7.38 -7.52
C HIS A 233 10.31 -7.85 -8.82
N PRO A 234 10.46 -7.13 -9.95
CA PRO A 234 9.68 -7.40 -11.17
C PRO A 234 9.93 -8.79 -11.78
N GLY A 235 11.04 -9.45 -11.44
CA GLY A 235 11.36 -10.82 -11.87
C GLY A 235 10.94 -11.92 -10.90
N ALA A 236 10.43 -11.58 -9.71
CA ALA A 236 10.04 -12.58 -8.72
C ALA A 236 8.62 -13.11 -9.04
N PRO A 237 8.46 -14.43 -9.26
CA PRO A 237 7.14 -14.99 -9.55
C PRO A 237 6.31 -15.10 -8.28
N TYR A 238 4.98 -15.13 -8.45
CA TYR A 238 4.11 -15.71 -7.44
C TYR A 238 4.44 -17.20 -7.29
N VAL A 239 4.51 -17.67 -6.05
CA VAL A 239 4.71 -19.09 -5.72
C VAL A 239 3.76 -19.50 -4.59
N PRO A 240 3.29 -20.75 -4.58
CA PRO A 240 3.56 -21.81 -5.54
C PRO A 240 2.68 -21.72 -6.79
N VAL A 241 3.20 -22.25 -7.90
CA VAL A 241 2.38 -22.48 -9.11
C VAL A 241 1.38 -23.61 -8.87
N SER A 242 1.77 -24.64 -8.11
CA SER A 242 0.95 -25.80 -7.76
C SER A 242 1.52 -26.53 -6.53
N GLY A 243 0.71 -27.36 -5.86
CA GLY A 243 1.14 -28.27 -4.80
C GLY A 243 0.84 -27.80 -3.37
N ALA A 244 0.27 -26.61 -3.19
CA ALA A 244 -0.32 -26.17 -1.92
C ALA A 244 -1.81 -26.52 -1.84
N PRO A 245 -2.43 -26.47 -0.64
CA PRO A 245 -3.88 -26.59 -0.49
C PRO A 245 -4.66 -25.57 -1.33
N PRO A 246 -5.92 -25.87 -1.71
CA PRO A 246 -6.73 -24.98 -2.53
C PRO A 246 -6.81 -23.54 -2.00
N GLY A 247 -6.76 -22.59 -2.94
CA GLY A 247 -6.72 -21.15 -2.69
C GLY A 247 -5.31 -20.60 -2.44
N ASN A 248 -4.26 -21.37 -2.73
CA ASN A 248 -2.86 -20.97 -2.57
C ASN A 248 -2.03 -21.17 -3.84
N ASN A 249 -2.56 -21.83 -4.86
CA ASN A 249 -1.85 -22.06 -6.11
C ASN A 249 -2.21 -21.01 -7.15
N LEU A 250 -1.28 -20.68 -8.05
CA LEU A 250 -1.44 -19.60 -9.03
C LEU A 250 -2.75 -19.63 -9.84
N SER A 251 -3.24 -20.82 -10.20
CA SER A 251 -4.49 -21.00 -10.97
C SER A 251 -5.72 -21.30 -10.12
N ASP A 252 -5.59 -21.28 -8.79
CA ASP A 252 -6.74 -21.49 -7.90
C ASP A 252 -7.67 -20.29 -7.99
N VAL A 253 -8.95 -20.61 -8.13
CA VAL A 253 -10.06 -19.65 -8.04
C VAL A 253 -10.35 -19.38 -6.57
N LEU A 254 -10.59 -18.11 -6.21
CA LEU A 254 -10.72 -17.71 -4.81
C LEU A 254 -12.18 -17.69 -4.33
N PRO A 255 -12.54 -18.51 -3.32
CA PRO A 255 -13.84 -18.44 -2.67
C PRO A 255 -13.97 -17.17 -1.81
N PRO A 256 -15.19 -16.71 -1.50
CA PRO A 256 -16.48 -17.33 -1.86
C PRO A 256 -17.02 -16.94 -3.24
N TRP A 257 -16.49 -15.89 -3.89
CA TRP A 257 -17.01 -15.38 -5.15
C TRP A 257 -16.72 -16.31 -6.32
N ASN A 258 -15.55 -16.93 -6.31
CA ASN A 258 -15.07 -17.82 -7.36
C ASN A 258 -15.03 -17.19 -8.76
N GLU A 259 -14.69 -15.91 -8.83
CA GLU A 259 -14.67 -15.12 -10.07
C GLU A 259 -13.27 -14.93 -10.66
N ARG A 260 -12.25 -14.83 -9.79
CA ARG A 260 -10.87 -14.56 -10.17
C ARG A 260 -9.94 -15.64 -9.65
N THR A 261 -8.94 -15.98 -10.45
CA THR A 261 -7.79 -16.77 -10.01
C THR A 261 -6.75 -15.88 -9.34
N ILE A 262 -5.81 -16.48 -8.60
CA ILE A 262 -4.66 -15.74 -8.08
C ILE A 262 -3.87 -15.05 -9.21
N ALA A 263 -3.74 -15.70 -10.38
CA ALA A 263 -3.07 -15.13 -11.54
C ALA A 263 -3.72 -13.82 -12.02
N ASP A 264 -5.06 -13.75 -12.02
CA ASP A 264 -5.81 -12.56 -12.44
C ASP A 264 -5.58 -11.37 -11.49
N LEU A 265 -5.20 -11.64 -10.24
CA LEU A 265 -5.07 -10.65 -9.17
C LEU A 265 -3.66 -10.08 -9.03
N LEU A 266 -2.68 -10.60 -9.75
CA LEU A 266 -1.28 -10.17 -9.59
C LEU A 266 -1.09 -8.71 -9.97
N ASP A 267 -1.63 -8.29 -11.12
CA ASP A 267 -1.54 -6.93 -11.64
C ASP A 267 -2.73 -6.09 -11.21
N HIS A 268 -2.56 -5.32 -10.13
CA HIS A 268 -3.63 -4.46 -9.61
C HIS A 268 -4.00 -3.30 -10.54
N GLN A 269 -3.08 -2.85 -11.40
CA GLN A 269 -3.39 -1.78 -12.35
C GLN A 269 -4.35 -2.27 -13.43
N ALA A 270 -4.19 -3.54 -13.86
CA ALA A 270 -5.16 -4.21 -14.74
C ALA A 270 -6.54 -4.40 -14.08
N LEU A 271 -6.60 -4.42 -12.75
CA LEU A 271 -7.84 -4.45 -11.96
C LEU A 271 -8.49 -3.05 -11.82
N GLY A 272 -7.87 -2.00 -12.36
CA GLY A 272 -8.48 -0.68 -12.49
C GLY A 272 -8.22 0.28 -11.32
N TYR A 273 -7.27 -0.03 -10.43
CA TYR A 273 -6.89 0.86 -9.33
C TYR A 273 -5.37 1.04 -9.21
N GLN A 274 -4.96 2.07 -8.48
CA GLN A 274 -3.59 2.34 -8.07
C GLN A 274 -3.57 3.01 -6.70
N TYR A 275 -2.39 3.08 -6.08
CA TYR A 275 -2.18 3.83 -4.86
C TYR A 275 -1.61 5.22 -5.15
N ASP A 276 -1.85 6.21 -4.28
CA ASP A 276 -1.24 7.55 -4.38
C ASP A 276 0.28 7.57 -4.14
N THR A 277 0.83 6.48 -3.61
CA THR A 277 2.28 6.23 -3.55
C THR A 277 2.82 5.58 -4.81
N GLU A 278 1.95 5.05 -5.66
CA GLU A 278 2.31 4.64 -7.00
C GLU A 278 2.27 5.85 -7.90
N PHE A 279 3.44 6.44 -8.02
CA PHE A 279 3.69 7.35 -9.10
C PHE A 279 3.74 6.55 -10.41
N PRO A 280 3.36 7.14 -11.55
CA PRO A 280 3.54 6.45 -12.82
C PRO A 280 5.00 6.05 -12.96
N LEU A 281 5.26 4.79 -13.33
CA LEU A 281 6.59 4.43 -13.78
C LEU A 281 6.89 5.26 -15.04
N PRO A 282 8.08 5.85 -15.16
CA PRO A 282 8.47 6.63 -16.33
C PRO A 282 8.17 5.88 -17.63
N GLN A 283 7.48 6.53 -18.57
CA GLN A 283 7.18 5.94 -19.87
C GLN A 283 8.27 6.26 -20.89
N GLY A 284 8.90 5.22 -21.44
CA GLY A 284 9.94 5.35 -22.45
C GLY A 284 11.17 6.09 -21.92
N HIS A 285 11.49 7.22 -22.54
CA HIS A 285 12.70 8.00 -22.25
C HIS A 285 12.46 9.23 -21.39
N GLN A 286 11.31 9.32 -20.72
CA GLN A 286 10.90 10.52 -20.00
C GLN A 286 10.35 10.20 -18.62
N MET A 287 10.56 11.12 -17.67
CA MET A 287 9.76 11.21 -16.45
C MET A 287 8.85 12.44 -16.56
N LEU A 288 7.56 12.24 -16.53
CA LEU A 288 6.55 13.29 -16.49
C LEU A 288 6.34 13.79 -15.05
N PRO A 289 5.71 14.97 -14.86
CA PRO A 289 5.28 15.41 -13.54
C PRO A 289 4.50 14.31 -12.80
N GLY A 290 4.94 13.99 -11.59
CA GLY A 290 4.44 12.91 -10.77
C GLY A 290 5.30 11.65 -10.81
N ASP A 291 5.96 11.33 -11.93
CA ASP A 291 6.70 10.08 -12.09
C ASP A 291 7.79 9.92 -11.03
N THR A 292 7.94 8.71 -10.51
CA THR A 292 8.92 8.41 -9.47
C THR A 292 9.66 7.11 -9.75
N LEU A 293 10.95 7.14 -9.46
CA LEU A 293 11.82 5.98 -9.39
C LEU A 293 12.04 5.60 -7.93
N VAL A 294 11.83 4.34 -7.60
CA VAL A 294 12.31 3.70 -6.36
C VAL A 294 13.43 2.71 -6.68
N GLY A 295 14.10 2.19 -5.64
CA GLY A 295 15.30 1.37 -5.80
C GLY A 295 15.08 0.20 -6.77
N GLY A 296 15.91 0.11 -7.81
CA GLY A 296 15.81 -0.87 -8.88
C GLY A 296 15.05 -0.40 -10.12
N ASN A 297 14.36 0.75 -10.09
CA ASN A 297 13.70 1.32 -11.26
C ASN A 297 14.67 2.08 -12.16
N GLU A 298 14.31 2.19 -13.44
CA GLU A 298 15.13 2.84 -14.45
C GLU A 298 14.29 3.55 -15.51
N VAL A 299 14.91 4.54 -16.18
CA VAL A 299 14.42 5.19 -17.39
C VAL A 299 15.48 5.03 -18.48
N ARG A 300 15.08 4.59 -19.68
CA ARG A 300 16.02 4.32 -20.78
C ARG A 300 15.94 5.39 -21.84
N SER A 301 17.05 5.74 -22.47
CA SER A 301 17.04 6.63 -23.63
C SER A 301 16.19 6.05 -24.78
N GLY A 302 15.78 6.89 -25.73
CA GLY A 302 14.88 6.49 -26.82
C GLY A 302 15.39 5.30 -27.64
N ASN A 303 16.71 5.21 -27.82
CA ASN A 303 17.37 4.07 -28.48
C ASN A 303 17.86 2.96 -27.51
N GLY A 304 17.63 3.10 -26.21
CA GLY A 304 18.01 2.15 -25.16
C GLY A 304 19.50 2.13 -24.78
N THR A 305 20.33 2.99 -25.37
CA THR A 305 21.79 3.00 -25.14
C THR A 305 22.17 3.49 -23.76
N TYR A 306 21.38 4.38 -23.17
CA TYR A 306 21.62 4.92 -21.83
C TYR A 306 20.49 4.57 -20.87
N VAL A 307 20.87 4.37 -19.60
CA VAL A 307 19.99 4.05 -18.49
C VAL A 307 20.19 5.07 -17.39
N LEU A 308 19.11 5.74 -17.00
CA LEU A 308 19.01 6.47 -15.74
C LEU A 308 18.39 5.54 -14.70
N GLY A 309 19.22 4.90 -13.89
CA GLY A 309 18.78 3.97 -12.84
C GLY A 309 18.75 4.65 -11.47
N TYR A 310 17.69 4.42 -10.70
CA TYR A 310 17.68 4.69 -9.28
C TYR A 310 18.08 3.42 -8.53
N GLN A 311 19.33 3.39 -8.08
CA GLN A 311 19.95 2.20 -7.49
C GLN A 311 19.40 1.93 -6.09
N THR A 312 19.50 0.69 -5.62
CA THR A 312 19.01 0.27 -4.30
C THR A 312 19.77 0.90 -3.13
N ASP A 313 20.92 1.52 -3.39
CA ASP A 313 21.69 2.33 -2.44
C ASP A 313 21.18 3.78 -2.37
N GLY A 314 20.13 4.13 -3.13
CA GLY A 314 19.53 5.45 -3.16
C GLY A 314 20.26 6.47 -4.03
N ASN A 315 21.14 6.01 -4.94
CA ASN A 315 21.78 6.86 -5.94
C ASN A 315 20.97 6.92 -7.23
N LEU A 316 20.80 8.12 -7.78
CA LEU A 316 20.32 8.27 -9.16
C LEU A 316 21.54 8.37 -10.08
N VAL A 317 21.65 7.42 -11.02
CA VAL A 317 22.86 7.23 -11.83
C VAL A 317 22.52 7.09 -13.30
N LEU A 318 23.23 7.83 -14.15
CA LEU A 318 23.18 7.70 -15.60
C LEU A 318 24.41 6.94 -16.10
N TYR A 319 24.21 5.86 -16.87
CA TYR A 319 25.28 5.02 -17.41
C TYR A 319 24.88 4.38 -18.77
N PRO A 320 25.84 3.95 -19.60
CA PRO A 320 25.55 3.19 -20.81
C PRO A 320 25.03 1.79 -20.47
N ALA A 321 23.95 1.35 -21.13
CA ALA A 321 23.35 0.03 -20.90
C ALA A 321 24.33 -1.13 -21.13
N ALA A 322 25.29 -0.95 -22.05
CA ALA A 322 26.31 -1.95 -22.38
C ALA A 322 27.44 -2.04 -21.34
N ASP A 323 27.62 -1.01 -20.50
CA ASP A 323 28.65 -0.99 -19.46
C ASP A 323 28.15 -0.19 -18.23
N PRO A 324 27.40 -0.86 -17.33
CA PRO A 324 26.83 -0.21 -16.14
C PRO A 324 27.85 0.34 -15.14
N HIS A 325 29.13 -0.03 -15.27
CA HIS A 325 30.20 0.49 -14.41
C HIS A 325 30.74 1.85 -14.87
N ASN A 326 30.50 2.22 -16.13
CA ASN A 326 30.90 3.51 -16.67
C ASN A 326 29.88 4.59 -16.34
N VAL A 327 29.93 5.11 -15.11
CA VAL A 327 29.03 6.17 -14.65
C VAL A 327 29.32 7.48 -15.38
N VAL A 328 28.32 7.98 -16.12
CA VAL A 328 28.40 9.23 -16.89
C VAL A 328 27.96 10.43 -16.06
N TRP A 329 27.03 10.22 -15.13
CA TRP A 329 26.58 11.22 -14.17
C TRP A 329 25.90 10.54 -12.97
N ALA A 330 25.99 11.13 -11.77
CA ALA A 330 25.29 10.65 -10.59
C ALA A 330 24.98 11.79 -9.61
N THR A 331 23.93 11.62 -8.81
CA THR A 331 23.59 12.54 -7.72
C THR A 331 24.57 12.47 -6.55
N GLY A 332 25.22 11.31 -6.36
CA GLY A 332 26.12 11.07 -5.23
C GLY A 332 25.38 10.83 -3.91
N THR A 333 24.06 10.61 -3.97
CA THR A 333 23.19 10.44 -2.80
C THR A 333 23.40 9.11 -2.09
N TRP A 334 24.09 8.13 -2.70
CA TRP A 334 24.52 6.87 -2.05
C TRP A 334 25.29 7.07 -0.75
N LYS A 335 25.99 8.22 -0.61
CA LYS A 335 26.71 8.56 0.62
C LYS A 335 25.76 8.81 1.78
N ASN A 336 24.49 9.12 1.48
CA ASN A 336 23.45 9.32 2.46
C ASN A 336 22.58 8.06 2.56
N ARG A 337 22.68 7.36 3.70
CA ARG A 337 22.00 6.09 3.95
C ARG A 337 20.46 6.21 4.02
N ASP A 338 19.96 7.43 4.01
CA ASP A 338 18.55 7.75 4.09
C ASP A 338 17.92 8.07 2.74
N ALA A 339 18.57 7.91 1.59
CA ALA A 339 17.92 8.14 0.29
C ALA A 339 16.80 7.11 0.02
N GLY A 340 15.63 7.59 -0.44
CA GLY A 340 14.39 6.81 -0.53
C GLY A 340 13.82 6.69 -1.94
N ARG A 341 13.50 7.81 -2.59
CA ARG A 341 12.90 7.84 -3.94
C ARG A 341 13.37 9.04 -4.74
N CYS A 342 13.30 8.97 -6.07
CA CYS A 342 13.49 10.12 -6.95
C CYS A 342 12.20 10.46 -7.69
N THR A 343 11.67 11.67 -7.51
CA THR A 343 10.39 12.09 -8.10
C THR A 343 10.60 13.29 -9.00
N MET A 344 9.94 13.28 -10.17
CA MET A 344 9.74 14.47 -10.98
C MET A 344 8.50 15.21 -10.45
N ASN A 345 8.69 16.30 -9.73
CA ASN A 345 7.61 17.01 -9.05
C ASN A 345 6.79 17.89 -9.99
N PHE A 346 5.52 18.13 -9.64
CA PHE A 346 4.63 19.04 -10.36
C PHE A 346 5.10 20.49 -10.39
N ASP A 347 5.89 20.90 -9.40
CA ASP A 347 6.55 22.22 -9.36
C ASP A 347 7.74 22.33 -10.33
N GLY A 348 8.05 21.25 -11.05
CA GLY A 348 9.10 21.19 -12.06
C GLY A 348 10.48 20.86 -11.53
N THR A 349 10.60 20.46 -10.25
CA THR A 349 11.85 19.96 -9.69
C THR A 349 11.98 18.44 -9.84
N LEU A 350 13.16 17.94 -10.20
CA LEU A 350 13.54 16.55 -9.97
C LEU A 350 14.21 16.46 -8.60
N THR A 351 13.64 15.68 -7.68
CA THR A 351 14.13 15.60 -6.31
C THR A 351 14.39 14.15 -5.92
N VAL A 352 15.58 13.89 -5.37
CA VAL A 352 15.85 12.68 -4.58
C VAL A 352 15.47 12.98 -3.15
N TYR A 353 14.41 12.32 -2.69
CA TYR A 353 13.92 12.40 -1.32
C TYR A 353 14.58 11.36 -0.45
N GLY A 354 14.69 11.66 0.83
CA GLY A 354 15.02 10.69 1.85
C GLY A 354 13.91 9.64 2.05
N LYS A 355 14.15 8.69 2.95
CA LYS A 355 13.13 7.77 3.46
C LYS A 355 12.10 8.57 4.25
N GLY A 356 10.82 8.28 4.06
CA GLY A 356 9.73 8.97 4.73
C GLY A 356 8.51 9.21 3.84
N ALA A 357 7.46 9.79 4.43
CA ALA A 357 6.22 10.07 3.72
C ALA A 357 6.42 11.09 2.60
N PRO A 358 5.60 11.05 1.53
CA PRO A 358 5.35 12.22 0.69
C PRO A 358 5.13 13.47 1.55
N GLY A 359 5.90 14.54 1.30
CA GLY A 359 5.81 15.82 2.04
C GLY A 359 6.57 15.89 3.38
N GLN A 360 7.13 14.79 3.88
CA GLN A 360 7.91 14.76 5.13
C GLN A 360 9.36 14.31 4.93
N ALA A 361 9.64 13.59 3.84
CA ALA A 361 10.99 13.16 3.52
C ALA A 361 11.88 14.36 3.16
N PRO A 362 13.08 14.49 3.75
CA PRO A 362 13.98 15.59 3.45
C PRO A 362 14.53 15.46 2.02
N ASP A 363 14.69 16.60 1.35
CA ASP A 363 15.36 16.69 0.06
C ASP A 363 16.85 16.34 0.24
N GLN A 364 17.29 15.24 -0.36
CA GLN A 364 18.70 14.81 -0.37
C GLN A 364 19.47 15.45 -1.52
N TRP A 365 18.77 15.71 -2.63
CA TRP A 365 19.28 16.37 -3.82
C TRP A 365 18.08 16.85 -4.65
N HIS A 366 18.18 18.00 -5.31
CA HIS A 366 17.17 18.43 -6.28
C HIS A 366 17.76 19.30 -7.39
N ARG A 367 17.05 19.36 -8.53
CA ARG A 367 17.29 20.31 -9.63
C ARG A 367 15.98 20.78 -10.27
N PRO A 368 15.93 22.01 -10.82
CA PRO A 368 16.94 23.06 -10.69
C PRO A 368 17.00 23.64 -9.26
N ASN A 369 18.08 24.33 -8.90
CA ASN A 369 18.30 24.89 -7.54
C ASN A 369 17.46 26.16 -7.24
N ALA A 370 16.77 26.72 -8.23
CA ALA A 370 15.98 27.94 -8.08
C ALA A 370 14.48 27.62 -8.14
N ARG A 371 13.71 28.11 -7.16
CA ARG A 371 12.24 28.10 -7.18
C ARG A 371 11.68 29.43 -7.70
N PRO A 372 10.55 29.43 -8.45
CA PRO A 372 9.86 28.26 -8.97
C PRO A 372 10.34 27.89 -10.39
N PRO A 373 10.61 26.61 -10.68
CA PRO A 373 10.60 26.12 -12.06
C PRO A 373 9.17 26.25 -12.63
N ALA A 374 9.05 26.35 -13.95
CA ALA A 374 7.76 26.35 -14.62
C ALA A 374 6.97 25.08 -14.25
N ALA A 375 5.71 25.22 -13.84
CA ALA A 375 4.87 24.06 -13.50
C ALA A 375 4.78 23.10 -14.70
N GLY A 376 4.80 21.79 -14.41
CA GLY A 376 4.66 20.75 -15.44
C GLY A 376 5.95 20.39 -16.21
N CYS A 377 7.14 20.67 -15.67
CA CYS A 377 8.38 20.21 -16.31
C CYS A 377 8.45 18.68 -16.41
N ARG A 378 9.19 18.18 -17.40
CA ARG A 378 9.52 16.76 -17.56
C ARG A 378 11.03 16.53 -17.56
N LEU A 379 11.47 15.36 -17.15
CA LEU A 379 12.83 14.88 -17.41
C LEU A 379 12.86 14.07 -18.71
N THR A 380 13.93 14.20 -19.48
CA THR A 380 14.24 13.27 -20.58
C THR A 380 15.63 12.66 -20.42
N VAL A 381 15.75 11.36 -20.70
CA VAL A 381 17.02 10.66 -20.90
C VAL A 381 17.33 10.66 -22.39
N ARG A 382 18.36 11.38 -22.80
CA ARG A 382 18.72 11.55 -24.21
C ARG A 382 19.70 10.46 -24.66
N ASP A 383 19.67 10.17 -25.96
CA ASP A 383 20.52 9.17 -26.60
C ASP A 383 22.01 9.55 -26.63
N ASP A 384 22.36 10.79 -26.27
CA ASP A 384 23.73 11.29 -26.14
C ASP A 384 24.28 11.20 -24.70
N GLY A 385 23.57 10.52 -23.79
CA GLY A 385 24.03 10.33 -22.41
C GLY A 385 23.89 11.58 -21.55
N VAL A 386 22.86 12.38 -21.81
CA VAL A 386 22.49 13.57 -21.02
C VAL A 386 21.07 13.39 -20.47
N ILE A 387 20.88 13.76 -19.21
CA ILE A 387 19.53 13.99 -18.66
C ILE A 387 19.24 15.49 -18.65
N ALA A 388 18.02 15.85 -19.00
CA ALA A 388 17.61 17.25 -19.13
C ALA A 388 16.21 17.46 -18.57
N LEU A 389 16.01 18.58 -17.88
CA LEU A 389 14.71 19.04 -17.39
C LEU A 389 14.16 20.08 -18.35
N HIS A 390 13.00 19.78 -18.93
CA HIS A 390 12.35 20.60 -19.93
C HIS A 390 11.09 21.24 -19.35
N PRO A 391 10.90 22.56 -19.48
CA PRO A 391 9.68 23.21 -19.09
C PRO A 391 8.55 22.87 -20.07
N ALA A 392 7.30 22.89 -19.60
CA ALA A 392 6.14 22.51 -20.40
C ALA A 392 5.91 23.46 -21.59
N ASP A 393 6.17 24.74 -21.41
CA ASP A 393 5.92 25.82 -22.37
C ASP A 393 7.08 26.02 -23.37
N GLN A 394 8.30 25.62 -23.02
CA GLN A 394 9.49 25.75 -23.87
C GLN A 394 10.31 24.45 -23.94
N PRO A 395 9.75 23.38 -24.54
CA PRO A 395 10.34 22.04 -24.48
C PRO A 395 11.73 21.94 -25.14
N ASP A 396 12.13 22.88 -26.00
CA ASP A 396 13.44 22.86 -26.67
C ASP A 396 14.55 23.57 -25.87
N GLN A 397 14.20 24.25 -24.77
CA GLN A 397 15.15 24.99 -23.94
C GLN A 397 15.17 24.38 -22.52
N PRO A 398 16.11 23.46 -22.23
CA PRO A 398 16.15 22.82 -20.93
C PRO A 398 16.49 23.83 -19.82
N LEU A 399 15.80 23.72 -18.69
CA LEU A 399 16.07 24.49 -17.48
C LEU A 399 17.37 24.04 -16.78
N TRP A 400 17.71 22.76 -16.96
CA TRP A 400 18.90 22.15 -16.39
C TRP A 400 19.28 20.89 -17.17
N THR A 401 20.57 20.60 -17.25
CA THR A 401 21.12 19.34 -17.77
C THR A 401 22.16 18.73 -16.84
N SER A 402 22.42 17.44 -16.95
CA SER A 402 23.51 16.76 -16.22
C SER A 402 24.93 17.23 -16.58
N LYS A 403 25.06 18.12 -17.57
CA LYS A 403 26.33 18.76 -17.94
C LYS A 403 26.51 20.13 -17.28
N ASP A 404 25.47 20.66 -16.66
CA ASP A 404 25.52 21.93 -15.93
C ASP A 404 26.26 21.73 -14.59
N PRO A 405 27.00 22.74 -14.12
CA PRO A 405 27.85 22.65 -12.92
C PRO A 405 27.11 22.40 -11.59
#